data_AF-A0A7V6D1L7-F1
#
_entry.id   AF-A0A7V6D1L7-F1
#
_cell.length_a   1.000
_cell.length_b   1.000
_cell.length_c   1.000
_cell.angle_alpha   90.00
_cell.angle_beta   90.00
_cell.angle_gamma   90.00
#
_symmetry.space_group_name_H-M   'P 1'
#
loop_
_entity.id
_entity.type
_entity.pdbx_description
1 polymer ?
#
loop_
_entity_poly.entity_id
_entity_poly.type
_entity_poly.pdbx_seq_one_letter_code
_entity_poly.pdbx_strand_id
1 'polypeptide(L)'
;SIGPLGARIEPLGAITYEEAKAYFREQAEALVEAGVDLLILETFSDVSEIRLAVEAAREVAGPELVIVAQVTVDDFGRMADGSTVETFTRVLDESPADVIGLNCSVGPKVMLDTIQQMMQYSRKPMSAMPNAGHPVRVEGRNLYLGSPEYLSQYARRFLWAGVRIVGGCCGTTPEHIRQMANEVRSLRPRLKPTEVVVEEPAIKERALEKIPIEKRSSLGAKLAAGRFVAFVEILPPRGVDASREIEGARMCARAGIDCINVPDGPRASARMSAQVMCWLIQQQAGIEAVLHFCCRDRNILGIQSELLGAHVLGIRNLICITGDPPRMGTYPYATGVFDVDSIGLVRIVNNLNQGLDLGGNPMGSQTAFVIGVGANPGALNLDEEIRRFEAKVSNGAEYVVTQPVFDIGLLETFLRRIEPFRIPVIAGIWPLTSYRNAEFMVNELRVPVPQEFMERMRRAESGEKARQEGVAIARQLVERIKPMVQGVQLSAPFGRYDMALQVAEAIGDRSPTRSAS
;
A
#
# COMPACT_ATOMS: atom_id res chain seq x y z
N SER A 1 22.21 3.59 -29.41
CA SER A 1 22.22 2.34 -28.65
C SER A 1 21.51 1.27 -29.46
N ILE A 2 21.66 0.01 -29.08
CA ILE A 2 21.00 -1.14 -29.69
C ILE A 2 20.18 -1.81 -28.58
N GLY A 3 18.89 -2.03 -28.82
CA GLY A 3 18.00 -2.72 -27.89
C GLY A 3 17.72 -4.17 -28.33
N PRO A 4 17.00 -4.96 -27.51
CA PRO A 4 16.57 -6.30 -27.91
C PRO A 4 15.58 -6.24 -29.08
N LEU A 5 15.44 -7.34 -29.82
CA LEU A 5 14.56 -7.41 -31.00
C LEU A 5 13.06 -7.42 -30.63
N GLY A 6 12.74 -7.68 -29.36
CA GLY A 6 11.35 -7.76 -28.89
C GLY A 6 10.61 -9.01 -29.39
N ALA A 7 11.32 -9.96 -29.97
CA ALA A 7 10.80 -11.22 -30.48
C ALA A 7 11.68 -12.39 -29.98
N ARG A 8 11.07 -13.56 -29.77
CA ARG A 8 11.79 -14.75 -29.32
C ARG A 8 12.61 -15.34 -30.46
N ILE A 9 13.83 -15.77 -30.14
CA ILE A 9 14.73 -16.50 -31.04
C ILE A 9 14.42 -18.00 -30.91
N GLU A 10 14.64 -18.77 -31.97
CA GLU A 10 14.52 -20.24 -31.98
C GLU A 10 15.26 -20.90 -30.79
N PRO A 11 14.71 -21.98 -30.21
CA PRO A 11 13.56 -22.77 -30.68
C PRO A 11 12.19 -22.28 -30.18
N LEU A 12 12.15 -21.20 -29.39
CA LEU A 12 10.93 -20.74 -28.70
C LEU A 12 10.20 -19.59 -29.43
N GLY A 13 10.71 -19.15 -30.58
CA GLY A 13 10.14 -18.07 -31.37
C GLY A 13 10.36 -18.21 -32.86
N ALA A 14 9.93 -17.19 -33.60
CA ALA A 14 9.81 -17.22 -35.06
C ALA A 14 11.04 -16.68 -35.81
N ILE A 15 12.06 -16.22 -35.09
CA ILE A 15 13.29 -15.66 -35.67
C ILE A 15 14.42 -16.67 -35.45
N THR A 16 15.10 -17.04 -36.53
CA THR A 16 16.29 -17.89 -36.47
C THR A 16 17.47 -17.14 -35.84
N TYR A 17 18.46 -17.87 -35.31
CA TYR A 17 19.67 -17.25 -34.77
C TYR A 17 20.43 -16.40 -35.82
N GLU A 18 20.42 -16.84 -37.08
CA GLU A 18 21.08 -16.18 -38.20
C GLU A 18 20.39 -14.86 -38.56
N GLU A 19 19.05 -14.84 -38.59
CA GLU A 19 18.26 -13.62 -38.80
C GLU A 19 18.46 -12.64 -37.65
N ALA A 20 18.40 -13.09 -36.40
CA ALA A 20 18.62 -12.24 -35.24
C ALA A 20 20.03 -11.60 -35.28
N LYS A 21 21.06 -12.37 -35.64
CA LYS A 21 22.42 -11.87 -35.81
C LYS A 21 22.49 -10.81 -36.92
N ALA A 22 21.84 -11.05 -38.05
CA ALA A 22 21.79 -10.11 -39.17
C ALA A 22 21.12 -8.78 -38.76
N TYR A 23 20.02 -8.83 -38.00
CA TYR A 23 19.33 -7.62 -37.52
C TYR A 23 20.18 -6.80 -36.53
N PHE A 24 20.94 -7.45 -35.64
CA PHE A 24 21.87 -6.72 -34.77
C PHE A 24 23.04 -6.15 -35.54
N ARG A 25 23.54 -6.87 -36.54
CA ARG A 25 24.62 -6.42 -37.42
C ARG A 25 24.22 -5.16 -38.19
N GLU A 26 23.05 -5.15 -38.81
CA GLU A 26 22.52 -3.99 -39.55
C GLU A 26 22.42 -2.74 -38.66
N GLN A 27 21.88 -2.89 -37.44
CA GLN A 27 21.80 -1.80 -36.47
C GLN A 27 23.19 -1.28 -36.07
N ALA A 28 24.15 -2.18 -35.88
CA ALA A 28 25.52 -1.80 -35.56
C ALA A 28 26.21 -1.09 -36.74
N GLU A 29 26.02 -1.56 -37.98
CA GLU A 29 26.60 -0.96 -39.19
C GLU A 29 26.14 0.49 -39.34
N ALA A 30 24.83 0.74 -39.23
CA ALA A 30 24.29 2.09 -39.31
C ALA A 30 24.87 3.05 -38.26
N LEU A 31 25.09 2.58 -37.03
CA LEU A 31 25.66 3.39 -35.95
C LEU A 31 27.17 3.62 -36.13
N VAL A 32 27.91 2.60 -36.54
CA VAL A 32 29.36 2.69 -36.75
C VAL A 32 29.67 3.61 -37.94
N GLU A 33 28.92 3.50 -39.05
CA GLU A 33 29.04 4.39 -40.21
C GLU A 33 28.74 5.85 -39.86
N ALA A 34 27.80 6.08 -38.93
CA ALA A 34 27.51 7.41 -38.41
C ALA A 34 28.63 8.00 -37.52
N GLY A 35 29.66 7.21 -37.19
CA GLY A 35 30.85 7.66 -36.46
C GLY A 35 30.63 7.85 -34.96
N VAL A 36 29.84 6.98 -34.31
CA VAL A 36 29.64 7.02 -32.85
C VAL A 36 30.93 6.75 -32.08
N ASP A 37 31.07 7.36 -30.89
CA ASP A 37 32.25 7.16 -30.02
C ASP A 37 32.29 5.79 -29.33
N LEU A 38 31.11 5.17 -29.14
CA LEU A 38 30.94 3.85 -28.53
C LEU A 38 29.57 3.27 -28.88
N LEU A 39 29.43 1.96 -28.70
CA LEU A 39 28.14 1.27 -28.78
C LEU A 39 27.65 0.89 -27.37
N ILE A 40 26.37 1.12 -27.11
CA ILE A 40 25.68 0.64 -25.91
C ILE A 40 24.57 -0.31 -26.35
N LEU A 41 24.67 -1.56 -25.89
CA LEU A 41 23.62 -2.56 -25.96
C LEU A 41 22.87 -2.52 -24.64
N GLU A 42 21.58 -2.20 -24.68
CA GLU A 42 20.82 -1.88 -23.48
C GLU A 42 19.47 -2.60 -23.40
N THR A 43 19.00 -2.85 -22.17
CA THR A 43 17.66 -3.39 -21.87
C THR A 43 17.44 -4.84 -22.29
N PHE A 44 18.51 -5.64 -22.38
CA PHE A 44 18.38 -7.06 -22.69
C PHE A 44 17.93 -7.86 -21.46
N SER A 45 16.92 -8.69 -21.65
CA SER A 45 16.29 -9.50 -20.60
C SER A 45 16.51 -11.01 -20.77
N ASP A 46 17.24 -11.40 -21.82
CA ASP A 46 17.64 -12.77 -22.15
C ASP A 46 19.16 -12.83 -22.40
N VAL A 47 19.83 -13.78 -21.75
CA VAL A 47 21.30 -13.93 -21.80
C VAL A 47 21.80 -14.37 -23.18
N SER A 48 21.03 -15.20 -23.88
CA SER A 48 21.39 -15.70 -25.20
C SER A 48 21.30 -14.60 -26.25
N GLU A 49 20.27 -13.75 -26.14
CA GLU A 49 20.06 -12.62 -27.03
C GLU A 49 21.16 -11.55 -26.89
N ILE A 50 21.52 -11.13 -25.66
CA ILE A 50 22.58 -10.13 -25.46
C ILE A 50 23.93 -10.65 -25.96
N ARG A 51 24.23 -11.93 -25.74
CA ARG A 51 25.47 -12.52 -26.23
C ARG A 51 25.55 -12.43 -27.76
N LEU A 52 24.48 -12.82 -28.44
CA LEU A 52 24.41 -12.73 -29.91
C LEU A 52 24.56 -11.28 -30.40
N ALA A 53 23.90 -10.35 -29.74
CA ALA A 53 23.97 -8.93 -30.09
C ALA A 53 25.39 -8.36 -29.90
N VAL A 54 26.08 -8.72 -28.81
CA VAL A 54 27.47 -8.31 -28.57
C VAL A 54 28.42 -8.88 -29.62
N GLU A 55 28.26 -10.16 -29.99
CA GLU A 55 29.06 -10.79 -31.04
C GLU A 55 28.87 -10.10 -32.40
N ALA A 56 27.61 -9.86 -32.80
CA ALA A 56 27.28 -9.16 -34.04
C ALA A 56 27.82 -7.72 -34.06
N ALA A 57 27.64 -6.98 -32.96
CA ALA A 57 28.14 -5.62 -32.83
C ALA A 57 29.67 -5.57 -32.91
N ARG A 58 30.38 -6.51 -32.28
CA ARG A 58 31.85 -6.58 -32.32
C ARG A 58 32.39 -6.84 -33.72
N GLU A 59 31.74 -7.71 -34.51
CA GLU A 59 32.16 -7.98 -35.89
C GLU A 59 32.15 -6.72 -36.78
N VAL A 60 31.23 -5.79 -36.52
CA VAL A 60 31.08 -4.53 -37.26
C VAL A 60 31.99 -3.44 -36.69
N ALA A 61 31.98 -3.30 -35.37
CA ALA A 61 32.69 -2.27 -34.64
C ALA A 61 34.22 -2.40 -34.72
N GLY A 62 34.72 -3.60 -35.01
CA GLY A 62 36.14 -3.91 -34.94
C GLY A 62 36.69 -3.89 -33.50
N PRO A 63 38.01 -3.99 -33.32
CA PRO A 63 38.61 -4.10 -31.98
C PRO A 63 38.70 -2.77 -31.22
N GLU A 64 38.65 -1.63 -31.91
CA GLU A 64 38.95 -0.31 -31.33
C GLU A 64 37.71 0.36 -30.70
N LEU A 65 36.53 0.13 -31.24
CA LEU A 65 35.32 0.79 -30.77
C LEU A 65 34.80 0.12 -29.50
N VAL A 66 34.56 0.91 -28.46
CA VAL A 66 34.13 0.41 -27.14
C VAL A 66 32.70 -0.09 -27.20
N ILE A 67 32.47 -1.30 -26.66
CA ILE A 67 31.15 -1.91 -26.52
C ILE A 67 30.77 -2.01 -25.05
N VAL A 68 29.67 -1.36 -24.69
CA VAL A 68 29.01 -1.46 -23.39
C VAL A 68 27.83 -2.42 -23.50
N ALA A 69 27.83 -3.51 -22.74
CA ALA A 69 26.73 -4.48 -22.69
C ALA A 69 25.98 -4.39 -21.37
N GLN A 70 24.68 -4.09 -21.43
CA GLN A 70 23.82 -3.96 -20.26
C GLN A 70 22.62 -4.89 -20.33
N VAL A 71 22.35 -5.54 -19.20
CA VAL A 71 21.14 -6.34 -18.99
C VAL A 71 20.19 -5.63 -18.03
N THR A 72 18.93 -6.06 -18.02
CA THR A 72 17.91 -5.58 -17.11
C THR A 72 17.47 -6.69 -16.17
N VAL A 73 17.19 -6.35 -14.91
CA VAL A 73 16.88 -7.31 -13.83
C VAL A 73 15.60 -6.94 -13.09
N ASP A 74 15.04 -7.90 -12.37
CA ASP A 74 13.96 -7.70 -11.41
C ASP A 74 14.46 -7.21 -10.03
N ASP A 75 13.53 -7.05 -9.08
CA ASP A 75 13.82 -6.59 -7.72
C ASP A 75 14.73 -7.54 -6.92
N PHE A 76 14.96 -8.76 -7.41
CA PHE A 76 15.83 -9.78 -6.83
C PHE A 76 17.16 -9.93 -7.59
N GLY A 77 17.43 -9.07 -8.56
CA GLY A 77 18.64 -9.11 -9.38
C GLY A 77 18.65 -10.23 -10.42
N ARG A 78 17.50 -10.78 -10.80
CA ARG A 78 17.39 -11.84 -11.82
C ARG A 78 16.90 -11.28 -13.16
N MET A 79 17.39 -11.85 -14.25
CA MET A 79 16.87 -11.55 -15.59
C MET A 79 15.52 -12.25 -15.84
N ALA A 80 14.77 -11.82 -16.84
CA ALA A 80 13.44 -12.36 -17.14
C ALA A 80 13.46 -13.82 -17.59
N ASP A 81 14.57 -14.28 -18.17
CA ASP A 81 14.84 -15.68 -18.50
C ASP A 81 15.14 -16.56 -17.27
N GLY A 82 15.19 -15.96 -16.07
CA GLY A 82 15.49 -16.62 -14.80
C GLY A 82 16.98 -16.66 -14.44
N SER A 83 17.86 -16.13 -15.30
CA SER A 83 19.31 -16.12 -15.06
C SER A 83 19.66 -15.32 -13.79
N THR A 84 20.54 -15.91 -12.98
CA THR A 84 21.05 -15.28 -11.75
C THR A 84 22.16 -14.27 -12.04
N VAL A 85 22.49 -13.42 -11.06
CA VAL A 85 23.60 -12.45 -11.16
C VAL A 85 24.90 -13.12 -11.58
N GLU A 86 25.25 -14.25 -10.98
CA GLU A 86 26.44 -14.99 -11.38
C GLU A 86 26.38 -15.44 -12.84
N THR A 87 25.25 -16.03 -13.25
CA THR A 87 25.07 -16.61 -14.59
C THR A 87 25.26 -15.57 -15.68
N PHE A 88 24.50 -14.47 -15.65
CA PHE A 88 24.62 -13.47 -16.70
C PHE A 88 25.93 -12.68 -16.63
N THR A 89 26.49 -12.48 -15.43
CA THR A 89 27.77 -11.76 -15.31
C THR A 89 28.90 -12.54 -15.95
N ARG A 90 28.96 -13.86 -15.73
CA ARG A 90 29.98 -14.72 -16.36
C ARG A 90 29.86 -14.71 -17.88
N VAL A 91 28.64 -14.80 -18.42
CA VAL A 91 28.43 -14.75 -19.88
C VAL A 91 28.89 -13.41 -20.45
N LEU A 92 28.57 -12.29 -19.80
CA LEU A 92 29.03 -10.97 -20.24
C LEU A 92 30.55 -10.78 -20.07
N ASP A 93 31.15 -11.37 -19.03
CA ASP A 93 32.59 -11.35 -18.81
C ASP A 93 33.36 -12.14 -19.89
N GLU A 94 32.80 -13.26 -20.34
CA GLU A 94 33.35 -14.06 -21.44
C GLU A 94 33.09 -13.46 -22.84
N SER A 95 32.09 -12.57 -22.96
CA SER A 95 31.78 -11.90 -24.22
C SER A 95 32.86 -10.87 -24.63
N PRO A 96 32.93 -10.45 -25.91
CA PRO A 96 33.86 -9.42 -26.35
C PRO A 96 33.45 -7.98 -25.97
N ALA A 97 32.48 -7.79 -25.07
CA ALA A 97 32.14 -6.47 -24.52
C ALA A 97 33.28 -5.93 -23.64
N ASP A 98 33.56 -4.63 -23.73
CA ASP A 98 34.61 -3.95 -22.97
C ASP A 98 34.12 -3.49 -21.59
N VAL A 99 32.83 -3.15 -21.50
CA VAL A 99 32.17 -2.68 -20.28
C VAL A 99 30.88 -3.47 -20.11
N ILE A 100 30.60 -3.95 -18.90
CA ILE A 100 29.37 -4.68 -18.60
C ILE A 100 28.57 -3.94 -17.53
N GLY A 101 27.26 -4.13 -17.45
CA GLY A 101 26.48 -3.43 -16.44
C GLY A 101 24.98 -3.64 -16.52
N LEU A 102 24.26 -2.72 -15.89
CA LEU A 102 22.81 -2.78 -15.75
C LEU A 102 22.14 -1.48 -16.17
N ASN A 103 20.97 -1.60 -16.79
CA ASN A 103 20.08 -0.48 -17.05
C ASN A 103 18.60 -0.88 -16.90
N CYS A 104 17.75 0.14 -16.77
CA CYS A 104 16.28 0.00 -16.77
C CYS A 104 15.71 -0.87 -15.61
N SER A 105 14.40 -1.15 -15.67
CA SER A 105 13.53 -1.90 -14.74
C SER A 105 13.52 -1.48 -13.27
N VAL A 106 14.69 -1.36 -12.63
CA VAL A 106 14.85 -1.14 -11.20
C VAL A 106 15.39 0.24 -10.87
N GLY A 107 15.15 0.66 -9.63
CA GLY A 107 15.74 1.88 -9.07
C GLY A 107 17.22 1.72 -8.69
N PRO A 108 17.86 2.81 -8.24
CA PRO A 108 19.30 2.85 -8.01
C PRO A 108 19.79 1.95 -6.86
N LYS A 109 18.94 1.61 -5.89
CA LYS A 109 19.30 0.71 -4.78
C LYS A 109 19.55 -0.71 -5.26
N VAL A 110 18.54 -1.34 -5.85
CA VAL A 110 18.63 -2.72 -6.36
C VAL A 110 19.75 -2.83 -7.38
N MET A 111 19.91 -1.82 -8.25
CA MET A 111 20.99 -1.78 -9.22
C MET A 111 22.38 -1.74 -8.56
N LEU A 112 22.56 -0.96 -7.49
CA LEU A 112 23.83 -0.91 -6.75
C LEU A 112 24.14 -2.27 -6.10
N ASP A 113 23.16 -2.86 -5.42
CA ASP A 113 23.31 -4.16 -4.76
C ASP A 113 23.67 -5.26 -5.78
N THR A 114 23.06 -5.22 -6.97
CA THR A 114 23.32 -6.17 -8.05
C THR A 114 24.70 -5.94 -8.66
N ILE A 115 25.09 -4.70 -8.95
CA ILE A 115 26.43 -4.37 -9.48
C ILE A 115 27.55 -4.81 -8.52
N GLN A 116 27.36 -4.63 -7.22
CA GLN A 116 28.34 -5.10 -6.23
C GLN A 116 28.53 -6.62 -6.27
N GLN A 117 27.46 -7.38 -6.52
CA GLN A 117 27.56 -8.81 -6.76
C GLN A 117 28.26 -9.12 -8.10
N MET A 118 27.93 -8.40 -9.18
CA MET A 118 28.60 -8.58 -10.48
C MET A 118 30.12 -8.39 -10.37
N MET A 119 30.58 -7.42 -9.58
CA MET A 119 32.01 -7.17 -9.34
C MET A 119 32.74 -8.32 -8.64
N GLN A 120 32.03 -9.27 -8.04
CA GLN A 120 32.63 -10.50 -7.49
C GLN A 120 32.96 -11.51 -8.60
N TYR A 121 32.28 -11.44 -9.74
CA TYR A 121 32.38 -12.40 -10.83
C TYR A 121 33.10 -11.86 -12.08
N SER A 122 33.35 -10.56 -12.17
CA SER A 122 34.02 -9.93 -13.32
C SER A 122 34.95 -8.80 -12.88
N ARG A 123 36.04 -8.61 -13.64
CA ARG A 123 36.97 -7.48 -13.49
C ARG A 123 36.78 -6.39 -14.55
N LYS A 124 35.86 -6.58 -15.49
CA LYS A 124 35.58 -5.57 -16.51
C LYS A 124 35.04 -4.29 -15.86
N PRO A 125 35.32 -3.11 -16.45
CA PRO A 125 34.66 -1.88 -16.04
C PRO A 125 33.14 -2.03 -16.00
N MET A 126 32.52 -1.48 -14.96
CA MET A 126 31.08 -1.59 -14.73
C MET A 126 30.35 -0.31 -15.16
N SER A 127 29.14 -0.47 -15.71
CA SER A 127 28.18 0.60 -15.98
C SER A 127 26.88 0.45 -15.18
N ALA A 128 26.30 1.57 -14.73
CA ALA A 128 25.02 1.58 -14.02
C ALA A 128 24.13 2.74 -14.50
N MET A 129 22.95 2.41 -14.99
CA MET A 129 21.96 3.38 -15.51
C MET A 129 20.56 3.08 -14.97
N PRO A 130 20.28 3.41 -13.69
CA PRO A 130 19.01 3.09 -13.05
C PRO A 130 17.87 3.97 -13.56
N ASN A 131 16.64 3.48 -13.37
CA ASN A 131 15.46 4.33 -13.48
C ASN A 131 15.45 5.36 -12.34
N ALA A 132 14.71 6.46 -12.53
CA ALA A 132 14.44 7.43 -11.47
C ALA A 132 13.45 6.86 -10.44
N GLY A 133 13.85 5.80 -9.74
CA GLY A 133 12.98 4.99 -8.88
C GLY A 133 12.24 3.88 -9.63
N HIS A 134 11.44 3.09 -8.90
CA HIS A 134 10.60 2.06 -9.52
C HIS A 134 9.45 2.71 -10.31
N PRO A 135 9.08 2.14 -11.47
CA PRO A 135 7.93 2.61 -12.22
C PRO A 135 6.65 2.40 -11.40
N VAL A 136 5.98 3.50 -11.04
CA VAL A 136 4.63 3.48 -10.48
C VAL A 136 3.65 3.63 -11.63
N ARG A 137 2.82 2.61 -11.86
CA ARG A 137 1.82 2.64 -12.93
C ARG A 137 0.59 3.42 -12.46
N VAL A 138 0.38 4.62 -13.01
CA VAL A 138 -0.75 5.51 -12.70
C VAL A 138 -1.55 5.78 -13.97
N GLU A 139 -2.83 5.42 -13.99
CA GLU A 139 -3.73 5.60 -15.16
C GLU A 139 -3.14 5.09 -16.51
N GLY A 140 -2.37 3.99 -16.48
CA GLY A 140 -1.73 3.40 -17.67
C GLY A 140 -0.41 4.06 -18.10
N ARG A 141 0.10 5.04 -17.34
CA ARG A 141 1.41 5.68 -17.55
C ARG A 141 2.39 5.26 -16.45
N ASN A 142 3.65 5.05 -16.82
CA ASN A 142 4.72 4.77 -15.85
C ASN A 142 5.29 6.10 -15.34
N LEU A 143 5.09 6.39 -14.07
CA LEU A 143 5.68 7.53 -13.36
C LEU A 143 6.90 7.07 -12.55
N TYR A 144 7.93 7.89 -12.52
CA TYR A 144 9.19 7.61 -11.85
C TYR A 144 9.43 8.73 -10.83
N LEU A 145 9.46 8.38 -9.54
CA LEU A 145 9.37 9.33 -8.42
C LEU A 145 10.71 9.65 -7.76
N GLY A 146 11.80 9.05 -8.23
CA GLY A 146 13.15 9.34 -7.76
C GLY A 146 13.52 10.77 -8.12
N SER A 147 13.93 11.57 -7.13
CA SER A 147 14.32 12.95 -7.37
C SER A 147 15.75 13.05 -7.94
N PRO A 148 16.12 14.18 -8.56
CA PRO A 148 17.50 14.47 -8.96
C PRO A 148 18.52 14.29 -7.82
N GLU A 149 18.18 14.74 -6.61
CA GLU A 149 19.02 14.66 -5.43
C GLU A 149 19.21 13.20 -4.97
N TYR A 150 18.16 12.39 -5.07
CA TYR A 150 18.23 10.98 -4.74
C TYR A 150 19.14 10.24 -5.71
N LEU A 151 19.00 10.49 -7.02
CA LEU A 151 19.84 9.85 -8.04
C LEU A 151 21.30 10.33 -7.97
N SER A 152 21.55 11.60 -7.66
CA SER A 152 22.92 12.14 -7.51
C SER A 152 23.66 11.51 -6.33
N GLN A 153 22.98 11.29 -5.20
CA GLN A 153 23.56 10.57 -4.06
C GLN A 153 23.94 9.12 -4.42
N TYR A 154 23.12 8.43 -5.22
CA TYR A 154 23.44 7.08 -5.69
C TYR A 154 24.53 7.07 -6.76
N ALA A 155 24.60 8.08 -7.63
CA ALA A 155 25.71 8.24 -8.56
C ALA A 155 27.06 8.25 -7.83
N ARG A 156 27.15 8.97 -6.70
CA ARG A 156 28.31 8.92 -5.80
C ARG A 156 28.58 7.52 -5.25
N ARG A 157 27.54 6.80 -4.81
CA ARG A 157 27.68 5.43 -4.28
C ARG A 157 28.16 4.43 -5.33
N PHE A 158 27.64 4.52 -6.56
CA PHE A 158 28.12 3.72 -7.69
C PHE A 158 29.61 3.94 -7.94
N LEU A 159 30.06 5.21 -7.96
CA LEU A 159 31.48 5.53 -8.12
C LEU A 159 32.34 4.96 -6.98
N TRP A 160 31.89 5.07 -5.73
CA TRP A 160 32.57 4.48 -4.57
C TRP A 160 32.64 2.95 -4.64
N ALA A 161 31.60 2.30 -5.16
CA ALA A 161 31.60 0.86 -5.40
C ALA A 161 32.55 0.44 -6.52
N GLY A 162 33.00 1.37 -7.37
CA GLY A 162 33.95 1.12 -8.45
C GLY A 162 33.37 1.20 -9.85
N VAL A 163 32.10 1.59 -10.00
CA VAL A 163 31.45 1.81 -11.30
C VAL A 163 32.18 2.92 -12.06
N ARG A 164 32.36 2.74 -13.37
CA ARG A 164 33.08 3.68 -14.24
C ARG A 164 32.18 4.51 -15.13
N ILE A 165 31.01 3.97 -15.48
CA ILE A 165 30.00 4.68 -16.27
C ILE A 165 28.72 4.76 -15.45
N VAL A 166 28.28 5.97 -15.12
CA VAL A 166 27.03 6.21 -14.41
C VAL A 166 26.13 7.08 -15.27
N GLY A 167 24.89 6.65 -15.44
CA GLY A 167 23.89 7.37 -16.23
C GLY A 167 22.50 7.24 -15.62
N GLY A 168 21.48 7.53 -16.42
CA GLY A 168 20.08 7.43 -16.05
C GLY A 168 19.26 6.79 -17.16
N CYS A 169 18.25 6.01 -16.80
CA CYS A 169 17.32 5.39 -17.73
C CYS A 169 15.92 6.03 -17.60
N CYS A 170 14.85 5.24 -17.55
CA CYS A 170 13.50 5.75 -17.56
C CYS A 170 13.21 6.68 -16.36
N GLY A 171 12.49 7.77 -16.63
CA GLY A 171 12.15 8.77 -15.63
C GLY A 171 13.23 9.78 -15.31
N THR A 172 14.46 9.58 -15.81
CA THR A 172 15.51 10.59 -15.64
C THR A 172 15.27 11.78 -16.58
N THR A 173 15.64 12.97 -16.10
CA THR A 173 15.48 14.25 -16.82
C THR A 173 16.82 14.95 -16.91
N PRO A 174 16.96 16.02 -17.73
CA PRO A 174 18.20 16.80 -17.76
C PRO A 174 18.66 17.31 -16.39
N GLU A 175 17.74 17.58 -15.45
CA GLU A 175 18.07 17.97 -14.08
C GLU A 175 18.74 16.82 -13.30
N HIS A 176 18.23 15.58 -13.43
CA HIS A 176 18.86 14.40 -12.84
C HIS A 176 20.29 14.24 -13.35
N ILE A 177 20.49 14.31 -14.67
CA ILE A 177 21.81 14.17 -15.28
C ILE A 177 22.76 15.28 -14.79
N ARG A 178 22.28 16.52 -14.70
CA ARG A 178 23.05 17.67 -14.20
C ARG A 178 23.53 17.46 -12.76
N GLN A 179 22.64 17.03 -11.86
CA GLN A 179 23.02 16.79 -10.47
C GLN A 179 23.96 15.60 -10.31
N MET A 180 23.72 14.49 -11.03
CA MET A 180 24.65 13.36 -11.05
C MET A 180 26.03 13.78 -11.55
N ALA A 181 26.10 14.57 -12.62
CA ALA A 181 27.37 15.08 -13.16
C ALA A 181 28.10 16.01 -12.17
N ASN A 182 27.38 16.82 -11.39
CA ASN A 182 27.97 17.66 -10.36
C ASN A 182 28.62 16.83 -9.23
N GLU A 183 27.95 15.77 -8.77
CA GLU A 183 28.51 14.83 -7.79
C GLU A 183 29.71 14.05 -8.35
N VAL A 184 29.64 13.60 -9.61
CA VAL A 184 30.76 12.91 -10.27
C VAL A 184 32.00 13.82 -10.36
N ARG A 185 31.81 15.10 -10.66
CA ARG A 185 32.89 16.09 -10.74
C ARG A 185 33.52 16.40 -9.39
N SER A 186 32.73 16.44 -8.32
CA SER A 186 33.24 16.72 -6.96
C SER A 186 34.10 15.58 -6.39
N LEU A 187 33.97 14.35 -6.92
CA LEU A 187 34.66 13.15 -6.44
C LEU A 187 35.99 12.83 -7.14
N ARG A 188 36.41 13.61 -8.14
CA ARG A 188 37.76 13.49 -8.73
C ARG A 188 38.70 14.46 -8.00
N PRO A 189 39.49 14.02 -6.98
CA PRO A 189 40.71 13.23 -7.21
C PRO A 189 41.04 12.13 -6.16
N ARG A 190 41.78 11.10 -6.61
CA ARG A 190 42.39 9.94 -5.90
C ARG A 190 41.43 8.84 -5.42
N LEU A 191 41.12 7.91 -6.33
CA LEU A 191 40.71 6.55 -5.98
C LEU A 191 41.84 5.87 -5.18
N LYS A 192 41.71 5.79 -3.86
CA LYS A 192 42.38 4.74 -3.08
C LYS A 192 41.40 3.56 -2.96
N PRO A 193 41.81 2.33 -3.28
CA PRO A 193 41.02 1.16 -2.91
C PRO A 193 40.96 1.13 -1.38
N THR A 194 39.76 1.13 -0.82
CA THR A 194 39.57 0.79 0.59
C THR A 194 39.20 -0.69 0.59
N GLU A 195 40.07 -1.54 1.12
CA GLU A 195 39.69 -2.91 1.45
C GLU A 195 38.60 -2.84 2.53
N VAL A 196 37.37 -3.06 2.12
CA VAL A 196 36.27 -3.27 3.04
C VAL A 196 36.39 -4.72 3.51
N VAL A 197 36.96 -4.90 4.69
CA VAL A 197 36.75 -6.13 5.45
C VAL A 197 35.28 -6.13 5.83
N VAL A 198 34.49 -6.91 5.11
CA VAL A 198 33.10 -7.20 5.46
C VAL A 198 33.18 -8.13 6.68
N GLU A 199 33.02 -7.57 7.88
CA GLU A 199 32.49 -8.38 8.97
C GLU A 199 31.15 -8.93 8.49
N GLU A 200 31.01 -10.26 8.51
CA GLU A 200 29.74 -10.91 8.20
C GLU A 200 28.64 -10.20 8.99
N PRO A 201 27.55 -9.72 8.34
CA PRO A 201 26.49 -9.07 9.07
C PRO A 201 25.98 -10.06 10.11
N ALA A 202 26.18 -9.70 11.37
CA ALA A 202 25.65 -10.41 12.52
C ALA A 202 24.17 -10.72 12.24
N ILE A 203 23.82 -11.99 12.48
CA ILE A 203 22.51 -12.61 12.34
C ILE A 203 21.41 -11.54 12.42
N LYS A 204 20.72 -11.28 11.28
CA LYS A 204 19.54 -10.39 11.22
C LYS A 204 18.66 -10.69 12.43
N GLU A 205 18.53 -9.74 13.35
CA GLU A 205 17.59 -9.87 14.47
C GLU A 205 16.22 -10.27 13.91
N ARG A 206 15.65 -11.34 14.47
CA ARG A 206 14.42 -11.95 13.95
C ARG A 206 13.22 -11.08 14.32
N ALA A 207 12.14 -11.20 13.55
CA ALA A 207 10.83 -10.64 13.86
C ALA A 207 10.45 -10.94 15.32
N LEU A 208 9.96 -9.92 16.05
CA LEU A 208 9.43 -10.11 17.39
C LEU A 208 8.13 -10.91 17.33
N GLU A 209 7.89 -11.74 18.34
CA GLU A 209 6.60 -12.41 18.50
C GLU A 209 5.52 -11.36 18.76
N LYS A 210 4.41 -11.45 18.00
CA LYS A 210 3.28 -10.54 18.14
C LYS A 210 2.69 -10.66 19.54
N ILE A 211 2.46 -9.52 20.18
CA ILE A 211 1.65 -9.47 21.41
C ILE A 211 0.28 -10.10 21.12
N PRO A 212 -0.26 -11.03 21.93
CA PRO A 212 -1.60 -11.59 21.71
C PRO A 212 -2.69 -10.52 21.67
N ILE A 213 -3.70 -10.68 20.80
CA ILE A 213 -4.75 -9.68 20.54
C ILE A 213 -5.47 -9.23 21.83
N GLU A 214 -5.69 -10.14 22.77
CA GLU A 214 -6.35 -9.90 24.06
C GLU A 214 -5.54 -9.03 25.02
N LYS A 215 -4.25 -8.83 24.75
CA LYS A 215 -3.35 -7.95 25.51
C LYS A 215 -3.10 -6.61 24.84
N ARG A 216 -3.62 -6.38 23.63
CA ARG A 216 -3.37 -5.16 22.84
C ARG A 216 -4.32 -4.02 23.19
N SER A 217 -5.59 -4.32 23.48
CA SER A 217 -6.63 -3.33 23.79
C SER A 217 -7.85 -3.97 24.47
N SER A 218 -8.77 -3.16 25.02
CA SER A 218 -10.03 -3.66 25.57
C SER A 218 -10.91 -4.26 24.48
N LEU A 219 -10.91 -3.66 23.29
CA LEU A 219 -11.58 -4.21 22.12
C LEU A 219 -11.01 -5.59 21.75
N GLY A 220 -9.68 -5.70 21.64
CA GLY A 220 -9.00 -6.95 21.33
C GLY A 220 -9.35 -8.07 22.31
N ALA A 221 -9.37 -7.75 23.61
CA ALA A 221 -9.81 -8.68 24.66
C ALA A 221 -11.26 -9.13 24.51
N LYS A 222 -12.18 -8.21 24.18
CA LYS A 222 -13.60 -8.54 23.98
C LYS A 222 -13.81 -9.41 22.74
N LEU A 223 -13.14 -9.10 21.64
CA LEU A 223 -13.21 -9.89 20.40
C LEU A 223 -12.64 -11.30 20.60
N ALA A 224 -11.48 -11.42 21.26
CA ALA A 224 -10.87 -12.72 21.58
C ALA A 224 -11.76 -13.58 22.47
N ALA A 225 -12.48 -12.95 23.40
CA ALA A 225 -13.44 -13.62 24.29
C ALA A 225 -14.81 -13.89 23.64
N GLY A 226 -15.01 -13.55 22.35
CA GLY A 226 -16.28 -13.73 21.65
C GLY A 226 -17.42 -12.86 22.20
N ARG A 227 -17.11 -11.76 22.89
CA ARG A 227 -18.12 -10.84 23.42
C ARG A 227 -18.68 -9.95 22.32
N PHE A 228 -19.98 -9.69 22.37
CA PHE A 228 -20.64 -8.83 21.39
C PHE A 228 -20.29 -7.35 21.60
N VAL A 229 -19.62 -6.73 20.62
CA VAL A 229 -19.15 -5.34 20.71
C VAL A 229 -20.07 -4.35 20.00
N ALA A 230 -20.12 -3.12 20.51
CA ALA A 230 -20.90 -2.02 19.97
C ALA A 230 -20.01 -0.80 19.76
N PHE A 231 -19.96 -0.29 18.53
CA PHE A 231 -19.25 0.93 18.18
C PHE A 231 -20.23 2.04 17.89
N VAL A 232 -19.84 3.28 18.17
CA VAL A 232 -20.51 4.48 17.65
C VAL A 232 -19.52 5.28 16.81
N GLU A 233 -19.95 5.66 15.61
CA GLU A 233 -19.14 6.46 14.70
C GLU A 233 -19.24 7.95 15.03
N ILE A 234 -18.09 8.59 15.25
CA ILE A 234 -17.98 10.03 15.43
C ILE A 234 -17.05 10.61 14.37
N LEU A 235 -17.58 11.53 13.57
CA LEU A 235 -16.79 12.23 12.57
C LEU A 235 -15.94 13.33 13.21
N PRO A 236 -14.65 13.46 12.87
CA PRO A 236 -13.86 14.61 13.30
C PRO A 236 -14.52 15.94 12.87
N PRO A 237 -14.42 17.01 13.67
CA PRO A 237 -14.97 18.30 13.30
C PRO A 237 -14.26 18.87 12.05
N ARG A 238 -14.94 19.77 11.33
CA ARG A 238 -14.31 20.52 10.23
C ARG A 238 -13.36 21.61 10.72
N GLY A 239 -13.61 22.14 11.92
CA GLY A 239 -12.82 23.19 12.56
C GLY A 239 -11.90 22.64 13.66
N VAL A 240 -11.43 23.55 14.50
CA VAL A 240 -10.52 23.25 15.62
C VAL A 240 -11.22 22.91 16.93
N ASP A 241 -12.53 23.18 17.03
CA ASP A 241 -13.34 22.86 18.20
C ASP A 241 -13.96 21.48 18.06
N ALA A 242 -13.60 20.58 18.99
CA ALA A 242 -14.09 19.19 19.07
C ALA A 242 -15.02 18.95 20.27
N SER A 243 -15.49 20.01 20.94
CA SER A 243 -16.25 19.90 22.19
C SER A 243 -17.53 19.07 22.03
N ARG A 244 -18.20 19.19 20.88
CA ARG A 244 -19.42 18.45 20.58
C ARG A 244 -19.16 16.95 20.40
N GLU A 245 -18.10 16.59 19.68
CA GLU A 245 -17.67 15.21 19.45
C GLU A 245 -17.24 14.54 20.77
N ILE A 246 -16.53 15.27 21.63
CA ILE A 246 -16.10 14.78 22.94
C ILE A 246 -17.30 14.55 23.87
N GLU A 247 -18.29 15.44 23.90
CA GLU A 247 -19.50 15.21 24.71
C GLU A 247 -20.32 14.03 24.18
N GLY A 248 -20.40 13.87 22.85
CA GLY A 248 -20.99 12.69 22.22
C GLY A 248 -20.30 11.39 22.67
N ALA A 249 -18.97 11.38 22.69
CA ALA A 249 -18.19 10.24 23.18
C ALA A 249 -18.46 9.95 24.66
N ARG A 250 -18.61 10.98 25.52
CA ARG A 250 -18.99 10.80 26.93
C ARG A 250 -20.39 10.22 27.10
N MET A 251 -21.34 10.64 26.27
CA MET A 251 -22.67 10.03 26.24
C MET A 251 -22.59 8.54 25.91
N CYS A 252 -21.80 8.18 24.90
CA CYS A 252 -21.57 6.79 24.51
C CYS A 252 -20.90 5.97 25.61
N ALA A 253 -19.88 6.52 26.28
CA ALA A 253 -19.21 5.88 27.42
C ALA A 253 -20.19 5.58 28.56
N ARG A 254 -21.03 6.55 28.93
CA ARG A 254 -22.06 6.38 29.97
C ARG A 254 -23.11 5.33 29.59
N ALA A 255 -23.38 5.16 28.30
CA ALA A 255 -24.33 4.18 27.78
C ALA A 255 -23.73 2.77 27.57
N GLY A 256 -22.45 2.55 27.89
CA GLY A 256 -21.82 1.22 27.76
C GLY A 256 -21.44 0.84 26.32
N ILE A 257 -21.24 1.83 25.44
CA ILE A 257 -20.61 1.60 24.14
C ILE A 257 -19.14 1.22 24.34
N ASP A 258 -18.64 0.25 23.59
CA ASP A 258 -17.27 -0.25 23.81
C ASP A 258 -16.21 0.67 23.22
N CYS A 259 -16.47 1.19 22.02
CA CYS A 259 -15.51 1.98 21.27
C CYS A 259 -16.17 3.09 20.45
N ILE A 260 -15.41 4.16 20.23
CA ILE A 260 -15.74 5.18 19.22
C ILE A 260 -14.88 4.96 18.00
N ASN A 261 -15.49 4.65 16.86
CA ASN A 261 -14.75 4.62 15.59
C ASN A 261 -14.74 6.02 14.96
N VAL A 262 -13.57 6.44 14.50
CA VAL A 262 -13.33 7.78 13.98
C VAL A 262 -12.87 7.69 12.53
N PRO A 263 -13.76 8.00 11.55
CA PRO A 263 -13.42 8.00 10.14
C PRO A 263 -12.40 9.07 9.77
N ASP A 264 -11.41 8.68 8.97
CA ASP A 264 -10.38 9.59 8.46
C ASP A 264 -10.74 10.13 7.08
N GLY A 265 -11.13 11.41 7.05
CA GLY A 265 -11.53 12.12 5.84
C GLY A 265 -12.58 11.39 4.99
N PRO A 266 -13.74 10.98 5.54
CA PRO A 266 -14.76 10.30 4.74
C PRO A 266 -15.23 11.19 3.58
N ARG A 267 -15.46 10.59 2.40
CA ARG A 267 -15.77 11.30 1.15
C ARG A 267 -14.72 12.34 0.76
N ALA A 268 -13.45 12.08 1.07
CA ALA A 268 -12.33 12.98 0.82
C ALA A 268 -12.55 14.42 1.34
N SER A 269 -13.21 14.57 2.50
CA SER A 269 -13.45 15.87 3.12
C SER A 269 -12.32 16.25 4.09
N ALA A 270 -11.80 17.48 3.98
CA ALA A 270 -10.85 18.03 4.95
C ALA A 270 -11.51 18.25 6.32
N ARG A 271 -10.92 17.68 7.37
CA ARG A 271 -11.38 17.71 8.77
C ARG A 271 -10.16 17.69 9.70
N MET A 272 -10.39 17.90 10.99
CA MET A 272 -9.39 17.60 12.03
C MET A 272 -8.86 16.17 11.84
N SER A 273 -7.55 15.97 12.06
CA SER A 273 -6.92 14.65 11.99
C SER A 273 -7.68 13.64 12.85
N ALA A 274 -8.05 12.51 12.24
CA ALA A 274 -8.75 11.43 12.96
C ALA A 274 -7.89 10.87 14.10
N GLN A 275 -6.57 10.84 13.96
CA GLN A 275 -5.64 10.43 15.02
C GLN A 275 -5.71 11.39 16.22
N VAL A 276 -5.74 12.71 15.97
CA VAL A 276 -5.89 13.71 17.04
C VAL A 276 -7.24 13.59 17.72
N MET A 277 -8.31 13.39 16.94
CA MET A 277 -9.66 13.20 17.48
C MET A 277 -9.75 11.92 18.35
N CYS A 278 -9.14 10.80 17.93
CA CYS A 278 -9.05 9.58 18.73
C CYS A 278 -8.34 9.84 20.06
N TRP A 279 -7.22 10.56 20.04
CA TRP A 279 -6.49 10.91 21.25
C TRP A 279 -7.34 11.79 22.18
N LEU A 280 -8.00 12.83 21.67
CA LEU A 280 -8.89 13.69 22.45
C LEU A 280 -10.05 12.91 23.11
N ILE A 281 -10.67 11.98 22.36
CA ILE A 281 -11.74 11.11 22.89
C ILE A 281 -11.21 10.27 24.04
N GLN A 282 -10.07 9.60 23.86
CA GLN A 282 -9.49 8.75 24.90
C GLN A 282 -9.14 9.56 26.16
N GLN A 283 -8.53 10.74 26.01
CA GLN A 283 -8.11 11.57 27.13
C GLN A 283 -9.27 12.25 27.86
N GLN A 284 -10.30 12.71 27.15
CA GLN A 284 -11.33 13.58 27.72
C GLN A 284 -12.70 12.90 27.92
N ALA A 285 -12.96 11.80 27.22
CA ALA A 285 -14.19 11.03 27.36
C ALA A 285 -13.97 9.64 27.99
N GLY A 286 -12.72 9.18 28.10
CA GLY A 286 -12.37 7.92 28.77
C GLY A 286 -12.91 6.67 28.08
N ILE A 287 -13.20 6.76 26.79
CA ILE A 287 -13.65 5.64 25.95
C ILE A 287 -12.60 5.32 24.89
N GLU A 288 -12.43 4.03 24.62
CA GLU A 288 -11.45 3.55 23.64
C GLU A 288 -11.82 4.01 22.22
N ALA A 289 -10.84 4.46 21.45
CA ALA A 289 -11.05 4.90 20.08
C ALA A 289 -10.53 3.86 19.06
N VAL A 290 -11.21 3.80 17.91
CA VAL A 290 -10.83 3.01 16.75
C VAL A 290 -10.54 3.98 15.61
N LEU A 291 -9.27 4.10 15.25
CA LEU A 291 -8.83 4.99 14.18
C LEU A 291 -9.07 4.34 12.82
N HIS A 292 -9.91 4.92 11.98
CA HIS A 292 -9.84 4.59 10.57
C HIS A 292 -8.54 5.17 10.03
N PHE A 293 -7.68 4.35 9.45
CA PHE A 293 -6.42 4.83 8.89
C PHE A 293 -6.49 4.79 7.37
N CYS A 294 -6.47 5.96 6.75
CA CYS A 294 -6.68 6.14 5.32
C CYS A 294 -5.36 6.23 4.54
N CYS A 295 -5.27 5.52 3.40
CA CYS A 295 -4.06 5.53 2.56
C CYS A 295 -4.04 6.69 1.54
N ARG A 296 -5.20 7.26 1.22
CA ARG A 296 -5.40 8.19 0.10
C ARG A 296 -4.43 9.36 0.03
N ASP A 297 -4.14 9.97 1.16
CA ASP A 297 -3.44 11.26 1.27
C ASP A 297 -2.02 11.11 1.83
N ARG A 298 -1.54 9.88 1.99
CA ARG A 298 -0.26 9.57 2.64
C ARG A 298 0.62 8.72 1.75
N ASN A 299 1.92 9.06 1.72
CA ASN A 299 2.94 8.17 1.20
C ASN A 299 3.33 7.16 2.28
N ILE A 300 4.05 6.11 1.89
CA ILE A 300 4.51 5.04 2.78
C ILE A 300 5.26 5.56 4.03
N LEU A 301 6.03 6.64 3.89
CA LEU A 301 6.79 7.23 5.00
C LEU A 301 5.83 7.88 6.02
N GLY A 302 4.85 8.65 5.54
CA GLY A 302 3.80 9.25 6.35
C GLY A 302 2.95 8.20 7.06
N ILE A 303 2.61 7.11 6.37
CA ILE A 303 1.86 5.99 6.96
C ILE A 303 2.61 5.40 8.16
N GLN A 304 3.89 5.02 7.99
CA GLN A 304 4.66 4.44 9.09
C GLN A 304 4.87 5.43 10.24
N SER A 305 5.18 6.69 9.92
CA SER A 305 5.37 7.74 10.93
C SER A 305 4.10 7.97 11.77
N GLU A 306 2.94 8.13 11.13
CA GLU A 306 1.67 8.34 11.83
C GLU A 306 1.23 7.11 12.62
N LEU A 307 1.43 5.89 12.11
CA LEU A 307 1.14 4.66 12.85
C LEU A 307 2.02 4.54 14.10
N LEU A 308 3.33 4.78 14.00
CA LEU A 308 4.20 4.79 15.18
C LEU A 308 3.75 5.85 16.19
N GLY A 309 3.40 7.06 15.73
CA GLY A 309 2.85 8.12 16.57
C GLY A 309 1.52 7.72 17.23
N ALA A 310 0.60 7.10 16.49
CA ALA A 310 -0.68 6.63 17.01
C ALA A 310 -0.48 5.60 18.12
N HIS A 311 0.50 4.70 17.95
CA HIS A 311 0.87 3.74 18.98
C HIS A 311 1.38 4.45 20.26
N VAL A 312 2.24 5.45 20.12
CA VAL A 312 2.74 6.22 21.29
C VAL A 312 1.60 6.97 22.00
N LEU A 313 0.62 7.49 21.26
CA LEU A 313 -0.57 8.15 21.82
C LEU A 313 -1.56 7.20 22.52
N GLY A 314 -1.26 5.90 22.56
CA GLY A 314 -2.13 4.89 23.17
C GLY A 314 -3.29 4.43 22.28
N ILE A 315 -3.32 4.82 21.00
CA ILE A 315 -4.30 4.28 20.05
C ILE A 315 -3.87 2.85 19.71
N ARG A 316 -4.79 1.90 19.87
CA ARG A 316 -4.50 0.48 19.68
C ARG A 316 -5.39 -0.19 18.64
N ASN A 317 -6.49 0.42 18.23
CA ASN A 317 -7.42 -0.21 17.29
C ASN A 317 -7.47 0.58 15.99
N LEU A 318 -7.34 -0.13 14.88
CA LEU A 318 -7.31 0.45 13.55
C LEU A 318 -8.42 -0.13 12.69
N ILE A 319 -8.95 0.66 11.76
CA ILE A 319 -9.66 0.16 10.58
C ILE A 319 -8.88 0.64 9.35
N CYS A 320 -8.13 -0.27 8.73
CA CYS A 320 -7.31 0.00 7.56
C CYS A 320 -8.19 0.18 6.32
N ILE A 321 -8.16 1.38 5.72
CA ILE A 321 -8.97 1.72 4.56
C ILE A 321 -8.13 2.35 3.45
N THR A 322 -8.48 2.06 2.19
CA THR A 322 -7.84 2.71 1.04
C THR A 322 -8.21 4.20 0.97
N GLY A 323 -9.48 4.52 1.23
CA GLY A 323 -10.02 5.88 1.18
C GLY A 323 -10.73 6.20 -0.14
N ASP A 324 -11.69 7.12 -0.08
CA ASP A 324 -12.45 7.59 -1.24
C ASP A 324 -11.62 8.52 -2.12
N PRO A 325 -11.60 8.38 -3.46
CA PRO A 325 -10.79 9.24 -4.31
C PRO A 325 -11.08 10.74 -4.12
N PRO A 326 -10.07 11.64 -4.19
CA PRO A 326 -10.24 13.07 -3.96
C PRO A 326 -11.35 13.73 -4.80
N ARG A 327 -11.61 13.21 -6.00
CA ARG A 327 -12.69 13.66 -6.90
C ARG A 327 -14.09 13.59 -6.27
N MET A 328 -14.28 12.79 -5.22
CA MET A 328 -15.54 12.70 -4.48
C MET A 328 -15.68 13.77 -3.38
N GLY A 329 -14.60 14.49 -3.06
CA GLY A 329 -14.55 15.52 -2.05
C GLY A 329 -14.81 16.93 -2.57
N THR A 330 -14.68 17.91 -1.67
CA THR A 330 -14.90 19.34 -1.99
C THR A 330 -13.78 19.93 -2.86
N TYR A 331 -12.61 19.29 -2.88
CA TYR A 331 -11.45 19.71 -3.66
C TYR A 331 -11.09 18.63 -4.70
N PRO A 332 -11.85 18.53 -5.80
CA PRO A 332 -11.71 17.42 -6.76
C PRO A 332 -10.36 17.38 -7.48
N TYR A 333 -9.61 18.49 -7.46
CA TYR A 333 -8.27 18.63 -8.02
C TYR A 333 -7.15 18.31 -7.03
N ALA A 334 -7.47 18.00 -5.76
CA ALA A 334 -6.47 17.57 -4.81
C ALA A 334 -5.86 16.23 -5.25
N THR A 335 -4.54 16.12 -5.14
CA THR A 335 -3.82 14.89 -5.53
C THR A 335 -3.98 13.83 -4.44
N GLY A 336 -4.34 12.61 -4.82
CA GLY A 336 -4.23 11.44 -3.95
C GLY A 336 -2.86 10.80 -4.12
N VAL A 337 -2.26 10.36 -3.01
CA VAL A 337 -0.96 9.69 -2.97
C VAL A 337 -1.12 8.20 -3.26
N PHE A 338 -1.94 7.48 -2.48
CA PHE A 338 -2.27 6.06 -2.69
C PHE A 338 -1.06 5.14 -2.92
N ASP A 339 0.07 5.35 -2.24
CA ASP A 339 1.26 4.48 -2.35
C ASP A 339 0.93 3.02 -2.03
N VAL A 340 -0.04 2.79 -1.16
CA VAL A 340 -0.59 1.48 -0.80
C VAL A 340 -2.11 1.53 -0.71
N ASP A 341 -2.76 0.39 -0.87
CA ASP A 341 -4.17 0.22 -0.57
C ASP A 341 -4.39 -0.42 0.81
N SER A 342 -5.64 -0.65 1.20
CA SER A 342 -5.97 -1.30 2.48
C SER A 342 -5.34 -2.69 2.67
N ILE A 343 -5.02 -3.45 1.62
CA ILE A 343 -4.33 -4.75 1.74
C ILE A 343 -2.86 -4.51 2.11
N GLY A 344 -2.21 -3.59 1.39
CA GLY A 344 -0.82 -3.19 1.69
C GLY A 344 -0.68 -2.56 3.09
N LEU A 345 -1.65 -1.75 3.50
CA LEU A 345 -1.68 -1.14 4.83
C LEU A 345 -1.78 -2.19 5.94
N VAL A 346 -2.63 -3.22 5.78
CA VAL A 346 -2.72 -4.32 6.75
C VAL A 346 -1.36 -5.02 6.91
N ARG A 347 -0.65 -5.25 5.79
CA ARG A 347 0.70 -5.82 5.82
C ARG A 347 1.68 -4.93 6.58
N ILE A 348 1.67 -3.62 6.34
CA ILE A 348 2.50 -2.66 7.07
C ILE A 348 2.24 -2.74 8.57
N VAL A 349 0.96 -2.65 8.98
CA VAL A 349 0.59 -2.71 10.40
C VAL A 349 0.99 -4.05 11.03
N ASN A 350 0.81 -5.16 10.33
CA ASN A 350 1.19 -6.49 10.80
C ASN A 350 2.71 -6.66 10.95
N ASN A 351 3.52 -6.01 10.10
CA ASN A 351 4.98 -5.93 10.26
C ASN A 351 5.38 -5.09 11.47
N LEU A 352 4.76 -3.92 11.66
CA LEU A 352 5.02 -3.06 12.83
C LEU A 352 4.70 -3.80 14.14
N ASN A 353 3.64 -4.62 14.15
CA ASN A 353 3.30 -5.50 15.28
C ASN A 353 4.30 -6.65 15.52
N GLN A 354 5.28 -6.83 14.64
CA GLN A 354 6.40 -7.76 14.79
C GLN A 354 7.73 -7.01 14.96
N GLY A 355 7.67 -5.70 15.15
CA GLY A 355 8.84 -4.84 15.27
C GLY A 355 9.66 -4.72 14.00
N LEU A 356 9.02 -4.87 12.84
CA LEU A 356 9.63 -4.71 11.53
C LEU A 356 9.08 -3.47 10.83
N ASP A 357 9.96 -2.72 10.16
CA ASP A 357 9.53 -1.67 9.23
C ASP A 357 8.99 -2.28 7.91
N LEU A 358 8.55 -1.43 6.97
CA LEU A 358 8.09 -1.88 5.65
C LEU A 358 9.15 -2.72 4.90
N GLY A 359 10.43 -2.37 5.04
CA GLY A 359 11.56 -3.07 4.41
C GLY A 359 11.92 -4.39 5.09
N GLY A 360 11.25 -4.75 6.19
CA GLY A 360 11.56 -5.92 6.99
C GLY A 360 12.76 -5.73 7.92
N ASN A 361 13.18 -4.48 8.16
CA ASN A 361 14.27 -4.19 9.09
C ASN A 361 13.73 -4.14 10.53
N PRO A 362 14.44 -4.76 11.49
CA PRO A 362 14.09 -4.65 12.91
C PRO A 362 14.13 -3.20 13.42
N MET A 363 13.15 -2.83 14.22
CA MET A 363 13.04 -1.51 14.87
C MET A 363 13.45 -1.54 16.36
N GLY A 364 13.80 -2.71 16.89
CA GLY A 364 14.11 -2.91 18.32
C GLY A 364 12.90 -2.80 19.27
N SER A 365 11.72 -2.48 18.74
CA SER A 365 10.44 -2.39 19.45
C SER A 365 9.31 -2.78 18.49
N GLN A 366 8.13 -3.11 19.02
CA GLN A 366 6.95 -3.47 18.23
C GLN A 366 5.74 -2.62 18.60
N THR A 367 4.82 -2.46 17.65
CA THR A 367 3.49 -1.94 17.94
C THR A 367 2.57 -3.04 18.47
N ALA A 368 1.38 -2.65 18.94
CA ALA A 368 0.37 -3.53 19.49
C ALA A 368 -1.01 -3.15 18.96
N PHE A 369 -1.15 -3.07 17.64
CA PHE A 369 -2.43 -2.75 17.00
C PHE A 369 -3.34 -3.96 16.89
N VAL A 370 -4.64 -3.75 17.09
CA VAL A 370 -5.72 -4.65 16.67
C VAL A 370 -6.16 -4.22 15.27
N ILE A 371 -6.01 -5.11 14.30
CA ILE A 371 -6.08 -4.76 12.88
C ILE A 371 -7.48 -5.01 12.31
N GLY A 372 -8.28 -3.97 12.20
CA GLY A 372 -9.58 -4.00 11.54
C GLY A 372 -9.51 -3.63 10.06
N VAL A 373 -10.48 -4.10 9.27
CA VAL A 373 -10.63 -3.73 7.87
C VAL A 373 -12.09 -3.46 7.49
N GLY A 374 -12.30 -2.69 6.41
CA GLY A 374 -13.63 -2.52 5.82
C GLY A 374 -13.98 -3.63 4.81
N ALA A 375 -15.26 -4.02 4.74
CA ALA A 375 -15.82 -4.85 3.66
C ALA A 375 -17.23 -4.39 3.25
N ASN A 376 -17.66 -4.66 2.02
CA ASN A 376 -18.99 -4.28 1.52
C ASN A 376 -19.85 -5.49 1.11
N PRO A 377 -20.77 -5.97 1.98
CA PRO A 377 -21.69 -7.06 1.62
C PRO A 377 -22.58 -6.78 0.41
N GLY A 378 -22.86 -5.50 0.12
CA GLY A 378 -23.65 -5.06 -1.03
C GLY A 378 -22.82 -4.64 -2.24
N ALA A 379 -21.57 -5.10 -2.35
CA ALA A 379 -20.71 -4.76 -3.49
C ALA A 379 -21.30 -5.28 -4.81
N LEU A 380 -21.28 -4.43 -5.85
CA LEU A 380 -21.73 -4.80 -7.20
C LEU A 380 -20.96 -6.01 -7.77
N ASN A 381 -19.66 -6.09 -7.47
CA ASN A 381 -18.83 -7.25 -7.77
C ASN A 381 -18.42 -7.91 -6.44
N LEU A 382 -19.29 -8.79 -5.94
CA LEU A 382 -19.06 -9.49 -4.70
C LEU A 382 -17.85 -10.45 -4.78
N ASP A 383 -17.57 -11.04 -5.94
CA ASP A 383 -16.41 -11.94 -6.09
C ASP A 383 -15.08 -11.20 -5.87
N GLU A 384 -14.94 -10.01 -6.44
CA GLU A 384 -13.76 -9.16 -6.22
C GLU A 384 -13.69 -8.67 -4.77
N GLU A 385 -14.81 -8.31 -4.15
CA GLU A 385 -14.86 -7.91 -2.75
C GLU A 385 -14.38 -9.03 -1.81
N ILE A 386 -14.84 -10.27 -2.06
CA ILE A 386 -14.44 -11.46 -1.30
C ILE A 386 -12.95 -11.76 -1.50
N ARG A 387 -12.43 -11.70 -2.73
CA ARG A 387 -11.01 -11.90 -3.03
C ARG A 387 -10.12 -10.87 -2.32
N ARG A 388 -10.52 -9.59 -2.35
CA ARG A 388 -9.80 -8.53 -1.65
C ARG A 388 -9.89 -8.69 -0.14
N PHE A 389 -11.03 -9.14 0.39
CA PHE A 389 -11.20 -9.41 1.82
C PHE A 389 -10.31 -10.57 2.29
N GLU A 390 -10.28 -11.69 1.57
CA GLU A 390 -9.37 -12.82 1.85
C GLU A 390 -7.90 -12.38 1.86
N ALA A 391 -7.49 -11.52 0.91
CA ALA A 391 -6.15 -10.96 0.89
C ALA A 391 -5.87 -10.11 2.15
N LYS A 392 -6.83 -9.34 2.67
CA LYS A 392 -6.68 -8.59 3.93
C LYS A 392 -6.52 -9.53 5.12
N VAL A 393 -7.34 -10.58 5.23
CA VAL A 393 -7.23 -11.59 6.31
C VAL A 393 -5.86 -12.25 6.26
N SER A 394 -5.41 -12.68 5.08
CA SER A 394 -4.11 -13.34 4.87
C SER A 394 -2.92 -12.46 5.24
N ASN A 395 -3.06 -11.12 5.16
CA ASN A 395 -2.04 -10.16 5.58
C ASN A 395 -2.09 -9.82 7.08
N GLY A 396 -3.07 -10.35 7.83
CA GLY A 396 -3.16 -10.22 9.28
C GLY A 396 -4.32 -9.38 9.80
N ALA A 397 -5.38 -9.15 9.01
CA ALA A 397 -6.61 -8.55 9.55
C ALA A 397 -7.26 -9.46 10.61
N GLU A 398 -7.71 -8.87 11.71
CA GLU A 398 -8.22 -9.55 12.91
C GLU A 398 -9.72 -9.32 13.15
N TYR A 399 -10.30 -8.28 12.58
CA TYR A 399 -11.76 -8.10 12.52
C TYR A 399 -12.18 -7.31 11.28
N VAL A 400 -13.47 -7.35 10.94
CA VAL A 400 -14.04 -6.62 9.81
C VAL A 400 -15.21 -5.76 10.23
N VAL A 401 -15.27 -4.54 9.72
CA VAL A 401 -16.43 -3.67 9.79
C VAL A 401 -17.08 -3.61 8.41
N THR A 402 -18.37 -3.89 8.34
CA THR A 402 -19.09 -3.83 7.06
C THR A 402 -19.53 -2.41 6.73
N GLN A 403 -19.68 -2.13 5.44
CA GLN A 403 -20.56 -1.05 4.97
C GLN A 403 -22.00 -1.26 5.50
N PRO A 404 -22.84 -0.21 5.50
CA PRO A 404 -24.19 -0.28 6.07
C PRO A 404 -25.02 -1.43 5.51
N VAL A 405 -25.59 -2.23 6.39
CA VAL A 405 -26.43 -3.38 6.03
C VAL A 405 -27.89 -3.00 6.22
N PHE A 406 -28.63 -2.88 5.12
CA PHE A 406 -30.10 -2.82 5.14
C PHE A 406 -30.73 -4.11 4.62
N ASP A 407 -30.04 -4.84 3.73
CA ASP A 407 -30.49 -6.13 3.22
C ASP A 407 -29.75 -7.27 3.93
N ILE A 408 -30.50 -8.06 4.70
CA ILE A 408 -29.97 -9.18 5.47
C ILE A 408 -29.56 -10.35 4.57
N GLY A 409 -30.23 -10.54 3.43
CA GLY A 409 -29.89 -11.60 2.47
C GLY A 409 -28.51 -11.36 1.83
N LEU A 410 -28.15 -10.09 1.60
CA LEU A 410 -26.80 -9.73 1.16
C LEU A 410 -25.75 -10.01 2.24
N LEU A 411 -26.05 -9.67 3.51
CA LEU A 411 -25.17 -10.01 4.63
C LEU A 411 -25.00 -11.53 4.79
N GLU A 412 -26.08 -12.31 4.75
CA GLU A 412 -26.05 -13.77 4.79
C GLU A 412 -25.16 -14.36 3.70
N THR A 413 -25.31 -13.84 2.48
CA THR A 413 -24.52 -14.29 1.33
C THR A 413 -23.05 -13.96 1.53
N PHE A 414 -22.72 -12.75 1.98
CA PHE A 414 -21.36 -12.37 2.32
C PHE A 414 -20.77 -13.27 3.42
N LEU A 415 -21.50 -13.49 4.53
CA LEU A 415 -21.06 -14.34 5.65
C LEU A 415 -20.77 -15.77 5.20
N ARG A 416 -21.65 -16.38 4.39
CA ARG A 416 -21.41 -17.73 3.82
C ARG A 416 -20.15 -17.78 2.96
N ARG A 417 -19.88 -16.72 2.18
CA ARG A 417 -18.74 -16.66 1.25
C ARG A 417 -17.40 -16.47 1.97
N ILE A 418 -17.39 -15.87 3.16
CA ILE A 418 -16.16 -15.64 3.94
C ILE A 418 -15.86 -16.73 4.96
N GLU A 419 -16.76 -17.70 5.16
CA GLU A 419 -16.62 -18.77 6.18
C GLU A 419 -15.22 -19.43 6.22
N PRO A 420 -14.54 -19.73 5.09
CA PRO A 420 -13.21 -20.35 5.12
C PRO A 420 -12.10 -19.53 5.77
N PHE A 421 -12.24 -18.21 5.83
CA PHE A 421 -11.26 -17.27 6.39
C PHE A 421 -11.94 -16.23 7.28
N ARG A 422 -13.01 -16.65 7.96
CA ARG A 422 -13.86 -15.76 8.72
C ARG A 422 -13.14 -15.23 9.95
N ILE A 423 -13.16 -13.91 10.08
CA ILE A 423 -12.78 -13.16 11.28
C ILE A 423 -14.02 -12.49 11.88
N PRO A 424 -13.99 -12.05 13.15
CA PRO A 424 -15.11 -11.34 13.79
C PRO A 424 -15.69 -10.23 12.90
N VAL A 425 -17.01 -10.28 12.69
CA VAL A 425 -17.75 -9.35 11.84
C VAL A 425 -18.50 -8.34 12.70
N ILE A 426 -18.32 -7.06 12.41
CA ILE A 426 -19.01 -5.95 13.03
C ILE A 426 -19.88 -5.29 11.95
N ALA A 427 -21.19 -5.48 12.03
CA ALA A 427 -22.09 -5.01 11.00
C ALA A 427 -22.37 -3.50 11.12
N GLY A 428 -22.17 -2.75 10.03
CA GLY A 428 -22.53 -1.34 9.96
C GLY A 428 -24.04 -1.14 9.93
N ILE A 429 -24.59 -0.33 10.83
CA ILE A 429 -26.01 -0.01 10.93
C ILE A 429 -26.19 1.51 10.92
N TRP A 430 -26.87 1.99 9.89
CA TRP A 430 -27.09 3.42 9.66
C TRP A 430 -28.57 3.74 9.76
N PRO A 431 -29.00 4.44 10.82
CA PRO A 431 -30.39 4.83 10.96
C PRO A 431 -30.79 5.85 9.90
N LEU A 432 -31.88 5.59 9.18
CA LEU A 432 -32.40 6.50 8.17
C LEU A 432 -33.00 7.74 8.84
N THR A 433 -32.72 8.93 8.30
CA THR A 433 -33.21 10.19 8.91
C THR A 433 -34.45 10.76 8.22
N SER A 434 -34.71 10.34 6.98
CA SER A 434 -35.84 10.77 6.15
C SER A 434 -35.94 9.89 4.90
N TYR A 435 -37.09 9.94 4.20
CA TYR A 435 -37.23 9.30 2.88
C TYR A 435 -36.19 9.82 1.87
N ARG A 436 -35.95 11.15 1.82
CA ARG A 436 -34.91 11.75 0.96
C ARG A 436 -33.51 11.22 1.28
N ASN A 437 -33.22 11.01 2.56
CA ASN A 437 -31.96 10.40 2.98
C ASN A 437 -31.86 8.94 2.52
N ALA A 438 -32.96 8.17 2.56
CA ALA A 438 -32.99 6.81 2.02
C ALA A 438 -32.78 6.77 0.50
N GLU A 439 -33.40 7.69 -0.25
CA GLU A 439 -33.16 7.83 -1.70
C GLU A 439 -31.71 8.19 -2.02
N PHE A 440 -31.08 9.06 -1.21
CA PHE A 440 -29.67 9.39 -1.33
C PHE A 440 -28.77 8.16 -1.12
N MET A 441 -29.10 7.29 -0.14
CA MET A 441 -28.35 6.04 0.10
C MET A 441 -28.38 5.13 -1.14
N VAL A 442 -29.55 4.97 -1.77
CA VAL A 442 -29.72 4.08 -2.93
C VAL A 442 -29.11 4.67 -4.19
N ASN A 443 -29.42 5.93 -4.51
CA ASN A 443 -29.09 6.51 -5.81
C ASN A 443 -27.67 7.07 -5.88
N GLU A 444 -27.18 7.68 -4.80
CA GLU A 444 -25.87 8.34 -4.78
C GLU A 444 -24.78 7.47 -4.14
N LEU A 445 -25.10 6.81 -3.01
CA LEU A 445 -24.14 5.94 -2.34
C LEU A 445 -24.19 4.47 -2.79
N ARG A 446 -25.17 4.11 -3.62
CA ARG A 446 -25.38 2.75 -4.13
C ARG A 446 -25.47 1.70 -3.03
N VAL A 447 -25.97 2.09 -1.86
CA VAL A 447 -26.24 1.18 -0.74
C VAL A 447 -27.62 0.56 -0.97
N PRO A 448 -27.74 -0.77 -1.10
CA PRO A 448 -29.04 -1.41 -1.29
C PRO A 448 -29.93 -1.20 -0.07
N VAL A 449 -31.08 -0.53 -0.25
CA VAL A 449 -32.11 -0.39 0.78
C VAL A 449 -33.37 -1.13 0.30
N PRO A 450 -33.87 -2.13 1.05
CA PRO A 450 -35.08 -2.85 0.68
C PRO A 450 -36.28 -1.92 0.45
N GLN A 451 -37.10 -2.25 -0.55
CA GLN A 451 -38.29 -1.47 -0.92
C GLN A 451 -39.26 -1.31 0.27
N GLU A 452 -39.37 -2.31 1.13
CA GLU A 452 -40.17 -2.25 2.36
C GLU A 452 -39.76 -1.05 3.24
N PHE A 453 -38.45 -0.84 3.44
CA PHE A 453 -37.95 0.27 4.24
C PHE A 453 -38.16 1.60 3.52
N MET A 454 -38.00 1.64 2.20
CA MET A 454 -38.32 2.83 1.40
C MET A 454 -39.78 3.26 1.56
N GLU A 455 -40.71 2.30 1.54
CA GLU A 455 -42.14 2.56 1.71
C GLU A 455 -42.49 3.00 3.13
N ARG A 456 -41.91 2.38 4.14
CA ARG A 456 -42.06 2.81 5.56
C ARG A 456 -41.59 4.24 5.74
N MET A 457 -40.42 4.59 5.22
CA MET A 457 -39.89 5.95 5.29
C MET A 457 -40.76 6.95 4.50
N ARG A 458 -41.37 6.55 3.38
CA ARG A 458 -42.27 7.39 2.58
C ARG A 458 -43.58 7.73 3.32
N ARG A 459 -44.08 6.83 4.17
CA ARG A 459 -45.31 7.02 4.95
C ARG A 459 -45.14 7.97 6.14
N ALA A 460 -43.91 8.31 6.51
CA ALA A 460 -43.66 9.20 7.64
C ALA A 460 -44.13 10.63 7.33
N GLU A 461 -45.10 11.12 8.11
CA GLU A 461 -45.77 12.41 7.89
C GLU A 461 -44.93 13.63 8.32
N SER A 462 -43.85 13.42 9.09
CA SER A 462 -43.00 14.51 9.59
C SER A 462 -41.55 14.06 9.76
N GLY A 463 -40.62 15.01 9.83
CA GLY A 463 -39.20 14.72 10.05
C GLY A 463 -38.88 14.09 11.41
N GLU A 464 -39.75 14.25 12.42
CA GLU A 464 -39.63 13.54 13.71
C GLU A 464 -40.07 12.09 13.57
N LYS A 465 -41.27 11.85 13.02
CA LYS A 465 -41.77 10.49 12.77
C LYS A 465 -40.84 9.71 11.85
N ALA A 466 -40.24 10.36 10.84
CA ALA A 466 -39.28 9.71 9.95
C ALA A 466 -38.01 9.26 10.68
N ARG A 467 -37.51 10.05 11.64
CA ARG A 467 -36.35 9.67 12.46
C ARG A 467 -36.69 8.52 13.40
N GLN A 468 -37.85 8.55 14.05
CA GLN A 468 -38.34 7.46 14.89
C GLN A 468 -38.49 6.16 14.08
N GLU A 469 -39.04 6.24 12.87
CA GLU A 469 -39.16 5.11 11.96
C GLU A 469 -37.79 4.56 11.55
N GLY A 470 -36.83 5.44 11.25
CA GLY A 470 -35.46 5.03 10.92
C GLY A 470 -34.72 4.35 12.08
N VAL A 471 -34.94 4.80 13.33
CA VAL A 471 -34.48 4.11 14.53
C VAL A 471 -35.14 2.74 14.66
N ALA A 472 -36.45 2.65 14.45
CA ALA A 472 -37.19 1.39 14.52
C ALA A 472 -36.67 0.36 13.49
N ILE A 473 -36.43 0.80 12.24
CA ILE A 473 -35.81 -0.04 11.19
C ILE A 473 -34.41 -0.50 11.64
N ALA A 474 -33.58 0.41 12.15
CA ALA A 474 -32.24 0.06 12.60
C ALA A 474 -32.24 -0.93 13.79
N ARG A 475 -33.14 -0.78 14.76
CA ARG A 475 -33.32 -1.73 15.88
C ARG A 475 -33.73 -3.10 15.38
N GLN A 476 -34.71 -3.16 14.48
CA GLN A 476 -35.14 -4.41 13.84
C GLN A 476 -33.99 -5.11 13.11
N LEU A 477 -33.14 -4.35 12.41
CA LEU A 477 -31.95 -4.90 11.76
C LEU A 477 -30.95 -5.46 12.79
N VAL A 478 -30.65 -4.71 13.85
CA VAL A 478 -29.76 -5.17 14.94
C VAL A 478 -30.26 -6.48 15.54
N GLU A 479 -31.54 -6.57 15.90
CA GLU A 479 -32.13 -7.78 16.48
C GLU A 479 -31.98 -9.00 15.57
N ARG A 480 -32.19 -8.82 14.26
CA ARG A 480 -32.12 -9.91 13.28
C ARG A 480 -30.69 -10.35 12.97
N ILE A 481 -29.74 -9.43 12.90
CA ILE A 481 -28.34 -9.77 12.54
C ILE A 481 -27.51 -10.18 13.75
N LYS A 482 -27.89 -9.81 14.98
CA LYS A 482 -27.14 -10.10 16.21
C LYS A 482 -26.69 -11.56 16.35
N PRO A 483 -27.50 -12.59 16.00
CA PRO A 483 -27.05 -13.99 16.06
C PRO A 483 -25.96 -14.36 15.03
N MET A 484 -25.73 -13.51 14.03
CA MET A 484 -24.91 -13.79 12.85
C MET A 484 -23.54 -13.11 12.91
N VAL A 485 -23.37 -12.10 13.76
CA VAL A 485 -22.21 -11.21 13.80
C VAL A 485 -21.71 -11.03 15.24
N GLN A 486 -20.47 -10.56 15.38
CA GLN A 486 -19.79 -10.39 16.67
C GLN A 486 -19.92 -8.95 17.20
N GLY A 487 -20.52 -8.05 16.43
CA GLY A 487 -20.81 -6.70 16.89
C GLY A 487 -21.56 -5.87 15.87
N VAL A 488 -21.85 -4.62 16.26
CA VAL A 488 -22.45 -3.61 15.37
C VAL A 488 -21.70 -2.29 15.46
N GLN A 489 -21.62 -1.57 14.35
CA GLN A 489 -21.18 -0.18 14.29
C GLN A 489 -22.37 0.71 13.96
N LEU A 490 -22.69 1.63 14.87
CA LEU A 490 -23.84 2.51 14.77
C LEU A 490 -23.39 3.90 14.28
N SER A 491 -23.96 4.38 13.18
CA SER A 491 -23.72 5.76 12.75
C SER A 491 -24.59 6.75 13.53
N ALA A 492 -24.01 7.91 13.86
CA ALA A 492 -24.71 9.04 14.45
C ALA A 492 -24.88 10.16 13.41
N PRO A 493 -25.86 10.07 12.48
CA PRO A 493 -25.99 11.01 11.39
C PRO A 493 -26.16 12.45 11.90
N PHE A 494 -25.38 13.36 11.33
CA PHE A 494 -25.34 14.77 11.72
C PHE A 494 -25.00 15.03 13.20
N GLY A 495 -24.29 14.10 13.86
CA GLY A 495 -23.90 14.20 15.27
C GLY A 495 -25.09 14.08 16.23
N ARG A 496 -26.12 13.31 15.84
CA ARG A 496 -27.25 12.92 16.70
C ARG A 496 -26.91 11.62 17.41
N TYR A 497 -26.07 11.73 18.45
CA TYR A 497 -25.56 10.57 19.19
C TYR A 497 -26.69 9.84 19.94
N ASP A 498 -27.70 10.58 20.41
CA ASP A 498 -28.95 10.06 20.96
C ASP A 498 -29.63 9.01 20.06
N MET A 499 -29.61 9.24 18.75
CA MET A 499 -30.19 8.31 17.77
C MET A 499 -29.42 6.99 17.72
N ALA A 500 -28.09 7.03 17.77
CA ALA A 500 -27.25 5.83 17.83
C ALA A 500 -27.47 5.08 19.15
N LEU A 501 -27.63 5.78 20.27
CA LEU A 501 -27.89 5.16 21.57
C LEU A 501 -29.26 4.46 21.64
N GLN A 502 -30.31 5.06 21.05
CA GLN A 502 -31.63 4.41 20.95
C GLN A 502 -31.59 3.12 20.13
N VAL A 503 -30.68 3.02 19.15
CA VAL A 503 -30.45 1.79 18.40
C VAL A 503 -29.64 0.78 19.21
N ALA A 504 -28.67 1.25 20.00
CA ALA A 504 -27.86 0.41 20.87
C ALA A 504 -28.69 -0.34 21.93
N GLU A 505 -29.84 0.19 22.35
CA GLU A 505 -30.78 -0.49 23.24
C GLU A 505 -31.24 -1.86 22.70
N ALA A 506 -31.34 -2.03 21.38
CA ALA A 506 -31.69 -3.31 20.76
C ALA A 506 -30.61 -4.39 20.94
N ILE A 507 -29.40 -4.01 21.35
CA ILE A 507 -28.32 -4.95 21.65
C ILE A 507 -28.55 -5.63 23.01
N GLY A 508 -29.32 -5.04 23.91
CA GLY A 508 -29.59 -5.52 25.27
C GLY A 508 -28.90 -4.66 26.34
N ASP A 509 -28.95 -5.09 27.61
CA ASP A 509 -28.33 -4.34 28.71
C ASP A 509 -26.81 -4.28 28.53
N ARG A 510 -26.29 -3.06 28.42
CA ARG A 510 -24.85 -2.74 28.31
C ARG A 510 -24.36 -1.93 29.51
N SER A 511 -25.15 -1.83 30.58
CA SER A 511 -24.74 -1.12 31.79
C SER A 511 -23.40 -1.66 32.27
N PRO A 512 -22.41 -0.80 32.60
CA PRO A 512 -21.12 -1.26 33.05
C PRO A 512 -21.33 -2.15 34.28
N THR A 513 -20.96 -3.42 34.19
CA THR A 513 -20.90 -4.31 35.36
C THR A 513 -20.00 -3.63 36.36
N ARG A 514 -20.56 -3.19 37.50
CA ARG A 514 -19.77 -2.72 38.64
C ARG A 514 -18.71 -3.78 38.91
N SER A 515 -17.44 -3.46 38.67
CA SER A 515 -16.34 -4.35 39.03
C SER A 515 -16.49 -4.62 40.52
N ALA A 516 -16.58 -5.90 40.90
CA ALA A 516 -16.35 -6.30 42.28
C ALA A 516 -14.97 -5.75 42.68
N SER A 517 -14.98 -5.00 43.78
CA SER A 517 -13.84 -4.36 44.43
C SER A 517 -12.65 -5.27 44.62
#